data_AF-A0A2N9P813-F1
#
_entry.id   AF-A0A2N9P813-F1
#
_cell.length_a   1.000
_cell.length_b   1.000
_cell.length_c   1.000
_cell.angle_alpha   90.00
_cell.angle_beta   90.00
_cell.angle_gamma   90.00
#
_symmetry.space_group_name_H-M   'P 1'
#
loop_
_entity.id
_entity.type
_entity.pdbx_description
1 polymer ?
#
loop_
_entity_poly.entity_id
_entity_poly.type
_entity_poly.pdbx_seq_one_letter_code
_entity_poly.pdbx_strand_id
1 'polypeptide(L)'
;MKTDFKILITLVLINLFFSCNDIENNKIIGRYYLVAVDTKDNMTIGYEIDENGNTVDVVGETIFSIGNNDKYIIAKQHPSRNKNIVNYFIIPIYKDFTYSPEKGLIGPLSLNQFEAKRKELNISNLAFEKNINDFK
;
A
#
# COMPACT_ATOMS: atom_id res chain seq x y z
N MET A 1 50.24 -6.12 13.34
CA MET A 1 49.82 -6.70 12.04
C MET A 1 48.65 -7.69 12.13
N LYS A 2 48.68 -8.73 12.99
CA LYS A 2 47.53 -9.67 13.11
C LYS A 2 46.30 -9.09 13.82
N THR A 3 46.50 -8.18 14.76
CA THR A 3 45.42 -7.52 15.52
C THR A 3 44.72 -6.44 14.69
N ASP A 4 45.49 -5.70 13.90
CA ASP A 4 44.98 -4.64 13.00
C ASP A 4 44.14 -5.21 11.86
N PHE A 5 44.54 -6.38 11.33
CA PHE A 5 43.78 -7.13 10.33
C PHE A 5 42.44 -7.65 10.87
N LYS A 6 42.40 -8.06 12.14
CA LYS A 6 41.16 -8.48 12.81
C LYS A 6 40.21 -7.30 13.03
N ILE A 7 40.73 -6.14 13.43
CA ILE A 7 39.92 -4.92 13.62
C ILE A 7 39.31 -4.45 12.29
N LEU A 8 40.08 -4.53 11.19
CA LEU A 8 39.60 -4.19 9.85
C LEU A 8 38.47 -5.13 9.39
N ILE A 9 38.60 -6.44 9.65
CA ILE A 9 37.54 -7.43 9.35
C ILE A 9 36.27 -7.16 10.18
N THR A 10 36.41 -6.81 11.46
CA THR A 10 35.27 -6.50 12.33
C THR A 10 34.52 -5.25 11.87
N LEU A 11 35.22 -4.20 11.41
CA LEU A 11 34.59 -2.98 10.87
C LEU A 11 33.85 -3.22 9.55
N VAL A 12 34.33 -4.14 8.70
CA VAL A 12 33.65 -4.53 7.47
C VAL A 12 32.37 -5.33 7.75
N LEU A 13 32.37 -6.20 8.77
CA LEU A 13 31.21 -7.02 9.15
C LEU A 13 30.06 -6.21 9.77
N ILE A 14 30.33 -5.07 10.42
CA ILE A 14 29.31 -4.21 11.03
C ILE A 14 28.45 -3.48 9.97
N ASN A 15 28.96 -3.28 8.75
CA ASN A 15 28.23 -2.59 7.68
C ASN A 15 27.20 -3.48 6.95
N LEU A 16 27.11 -4.78 7.28
CA LEU A 16 26.17 -5.71 6.65
C LEU A 16 24.78 -5.74 7.29
N PHE A 17 24.53 -4.92 8.32
CA PHE A 17 23.25 -4.89 9.05
C PHE A 17 22.35 -3.69 8.74
N PHE A 18 22.69 -2.85 7.75
CA PHE A 18 21.80 -1.78 7.28
C PHE A 18 20.99 -2.22 6.07
N SER A 19 19.97 -3.05 6.30
CA SER A 19 18.97 -3.35 5.28
C SER A 19 17.61 -3.50 5.94
N CYS A 20 16.78 -2.45 5.84
CA CYS A 20 15.38 -2.55 5.39
C CYS A 20 14.77 -1.14 5.38
N ASN A 21 14.90 -0.42 4.26
CA ASN A 21 14.18 0.85 4.02
C ASN A 21 13.22 0.66 2.83
N ASP A 22 12.31 -0.31 2.92
CA ASP A 22 11.33 -0.59 1.85
C ASP A 22 10.03 0.22 1.96
N ILE A 23 9.87 1.05 3.00
CA ILE A 23 8.63 1.83 3.23
C ILE A 23 8.43 2.90 2.14
N GLU A 24 9.48 3.58 1.68
CA GLU A 24 9.35 4.60 0.62
C GLU A 24 8.91 4.01 -0.73
N ASN A 25 9.39 2.81 -1.08
CA ASN A 25 9.05 2.14 -2.34
C ASN A 25 7.56 1.76 -2.42
N ASN A 26 6.91 1.60 -1.27
CA ASN A 26 5.52 1.15 -1.18
C ASN A 26 4.52 2.29 -1.01
N LYS A 27 4.97 3.55 -1.02
CA LYS A 27 4.10 4.72 -0.88
C LYS A 27 3.16 4.86 -2.09
N ILE A 28 1.85 5.01 -1.83
CA ILE A 28 0.85 5.29 -2.85
C ILE A 28 0.75 6.79 -3.06
N ILE A 29 0.28 7.51 -2.02
CA ILE A 29 0.14 8.96 -2.00
C ILE A 29 -0.07 9.44 -0.56
N GLY A 30 0.52 10.58 -0.19
CA GLY A 30 0.30 11.19 1.12
C GLY A 30 0.68 10.26 2.27
N ARG A 31 -0.30 9.81 3.04
CA ARG A 31 -0.17 8.90 4.19
C ARG A 31 -0.57 7.45 3.87
N TYR A 32 -0.88 7.16 2.61
CA TYR A 32 -1.29 5.83 2.14
C TYR A 32 -0.11 5.10 1.51
N TYR A 33 0.04 3.83 1.86
CA TYR A 33 1.12 2.96 1.41
C TYR A 33 0.61 1.52 1.30
N LEU A 34 1.35 0.71 0.56
CA LEU A 34 1.11 -0.72 0.45
C LEU A 34 1.87 -1.47 1.54
N VAL A 35 1.24 -2.50 2.11
CA VAL A 35 1.84 -3.32 3.16
C VAL A 35 1.68 -4.78 2.82
N ALA A 36 2.78 -5.53 2.80
CA ALA A 36 2.75 -6.97 2.77
C ALA A 36 3.52 -7.49 3.98
N VAL A 37 2.89 -8.34 4.79
CA VAL A 37 3.54 -8.91 5.99
C VAL A 37 4.52 -10.00 5.59
N ASP A 38 4.07 -10.98 4.78
CA ASP A 38 4.88 -12.14 4.39
C ASP A 38 5.06 -12.25 2.88
N THR A 39 3.97 -12.14 2.12
CA THR A 39 3.96 -12.37 0.67
C THR A 39 3.19 -11.29 -0.07
N LYS A 40 3.36 -11.18 -1.39
CA LYS A 40 2.54 -10.29 -2.23
C LYS A 40 1.04 -10.60 -2.14
N ASP A 41 0.68 -11.84 -1.83
CA ASP A 41 -0.71 -12.22 -1.61
C ASP A 41 -1.28 -11.65 -0.30
N ASN A 42 -0.44 -11.15 0.60
CA ASN A 42 -0.80 -10.44 1.82
C ASN A 42 -0.91 -8.92 1.64
N MET A 43 -0.86 -8.43 0.40
CA MET A 43 -0.81 -6.99 0.21
C MET A 43 -2.12 -6.30 0.63
N THR A 44 -2.02 -5.35 1.55
CA THR A 44 -3.07 -4.44 2.02
C THR A 44 -2.77 -3.00 1.61
N ILE A 45 -3.76 -2.12 1.75
CA ILE A 45 -3.55 -0.66 1.74
C ILE A 45 -3.61 -0.19 3.18
N GLY A 46 -2.53 0.39 3.66
CA GLY A 46 -2.42 0.97 4.99
C GLY A 46 -2.46 2.50 4.99
N TYR A 47 -2.68 3.07 6.17
CA TYR A 47 -2.69 4.51 6.43
C TYR A 47 -1.91 4.86 7.69
N GLU A 48 -1.04 5.86 7.58
CA GLU A 48 -0.23 6.39 8.68
C GLU A 48 -1.09 7.30 9.58
N ILE A 49 -1.25 6.90 10.85
CA ILE A 49 -2.15 7.55 11.82
C ILE A 49 -1.45 8.55 12.74
N ASP A 50 -0.12 8.54 12.80
CA ASP A 50 0.68 9.51 13.54
C ASP A 50 2.11 9.65 12.98
N GLU A 51 2.85 10.64 13.49
CA GLU A 51 4.22 10.95 13.05
C GLU A 51 5.25 9.89 13.45
N ASN A 52 4.87 8.93 14.31
CA ASN A 52 5.76 7.85 14.73
C ASN A 52 5.78 6.71 13.71
N GLY A 53 5.04 6.85 12.60
CA GLY A 53 4.90 5.81 11.59
C GLY A 53 3.99 4.68 12.04
N ASN A 54 3.12 4.90 13.04
CA ASN A 54 2.07 3.94 13.35
C ASN A 54 1.04 3.91 12.25
N THR A 55 0.49 2.73 11.99
CA THR A 55 -0.37 2.54 10.84
C THR A 55 -1.53 1.59 11.09
N VAL A 56 -2.58 1.72 10.27
CA VAL A 56 -3.75 0.84 10.28
C VAL A 56 -4.14 0.46 8.86
N ASP A 57 -4.68 -0.75 8.70
CA ASP A 57 -5.20 -1.21 7.41
C ASP A 57 -6.50 -0.48 7.04
N VAL A 58 -6.55 0.03 5.81
CA VAL A 58 -7.74 0.64 5.20
C VAL A 58 -8.48 -0.36 4.32
N VAL A 59 -7.74 -1.13 3.53
CA VAL A 59 -8.28 -2.22 2.71
C VAL A 59 -7.41 -3.45 2.89
N GLY A 60 -7.99 -4.57 3.32
CA GLY A 60 -7.26 -5.80 3.57
C GLY A 60 -6.75 -6.51 2.31
N GLU A 61 -6.11 -7.66 2.51
CA GLU A 61 -5.56 -8.49 1.42
C GLU A 61 -6.66 -9.09 0.51
N THR A 62 -6.42 -9.37 -0.77
CA THR A 62 -5.17 -9.31 -1.54
C THR A 62 -5.24 -8.24 -2.62
N ILE A 63 -4.62 -7.08 -2.39
CA ILE A 63 -4.60 -5.96 -3.35
C ILE A 63 -3.66 -6.30 -4.51
N PHE A 64 -4.16 -6.21 -5.74
CA PHE A 64 -3.36 -6.57 -6.92
C PHE A 64 -3.20 -5.44 -7.94
N SER A 65 -4.00 -4.37 -7.84
CA SER A 65 -3.92 -3.23 -8.76
C SER A 65 -4.47 -1.97 -8.10
N ILE A 66 -3.79 -0.84 -8.29
CA ILE A 66 -4.17 0.47 -7.72
C ILE A 66 -4.00 1.60 -8.74
N GLY A 67 -4.68 2.71 -8.49
CA GLY A 67 -4.46 4.00 -9.15
C GLY A 67 -4.93 5.13 -8.24
N ASN A 68 -4.48 6.36 -8.47
CA ASN A 68 -4.87 7.47 -7.61
C ASN A 68 -4.83 8.82 -8.35
N ASN A 69 -5.61 9.77 -7.84
CA ASN A 69 -5.45 11.20 -8.12
C ASN A 69 -5.30 11.95 -6.79
N ASP A 70 -5.48 13.27 -6.80
CA ASP A 70 -5.33 14.10 -5.60
C ASP A 70 -6.44 13.93 -4.55
N LYS A 71 -7.53 13.24 -4.88
CA LYS A 71 -8.73 13.10 -4.03
C LYS A 71 -9.05 11.66 -3.65
N TYR A 72 -8.75 10.71 -4.52
CA TYR A 72 -9.15 9.32 -4.37
C TYR A 72 -8.03 8.37 -4.77
N ILE A 73 -7.99 7.23 -4.08
CA ILE A 73 -7.30 6.01 -4.50
C ILE A 73 -8.37 5.03 -4.96
N ILE A 74 -8.13 4.33 -6.07
CA ILE A 74 -8.94 3.19 -6.51
C ILE A 74 -8.11 1.91 -6.40
N ALA A 75 -8.74 0.82 -6.00
CA ALA A 75 -8.05 -0.45 -5.80
C ALA A 75 -8.87 -1.65 -6.26
N LYS A 76 -8.18 -2.69 -6.71
CA LYS A 76 -8.74 -4.02 -6.97
C LYS A 76 -8.17 -5.02 -5.98
N GLN A 77 -9.05 -5.90 -5.50
CA GLN A 77 -8.72 -6.92 -4.51
C GLN A 77 -9.25 -8.28 -4.95
N HIS A 78 -8.47 -9.33 -4.70
CA HIS A 78 -8.95 -10.71 -4.66
C HIS A 78 -9.26 -11.08 -3.20
N PRO A 79 -10.55 -11.10 -2.78
CA PRO A 79 -10.88 -11.37 -1.38
C PRO A 79 -10.51 -12.79 -1.00
N SER A 80 -9.94 -12.97 0.20
CA SER A 80 -9.49 -14.26 0.70
C SER A 80 -8.61 -15.03 -0.30
N ARG A 81 -7.78 -14.32 -1.07
CA ARG A 81 -6.89 -14.84 -2.13
C ARG A 81 -7.63 -15.56 -3.28
N ASN A 82 -8.95 -15.41 -3.38
CA ASN A 82 -9.74 -16.01 -4.45
C ASN A 82 -9.63 -15.19 -5.73
N LYS A 83 -8.78 -15.64 -6.66
CA LYS A 83 -8.52 -14.97 -7.95
C LYS A 83 -9.72 -14.92 -8.90
N ASN A 84 -10.79 -15.66 -8.61
CA ASN A 84 -12.02 -15.65 -9.41
C ASN A 84 -12.98 -14.50 -9.04
N ILE A 85 -12.74 -13.81 -7.91
CA ILE A 85 -13.56 -12.70 -7.45
C ILE A 85 -12.71 -11.43 -7.48
N VAL A 86 -13.27 -10.34 -8.00
CA VAL A 86 -12.62 -9.03 -7.97
C VAL A 86 -13.54 -8.04 -7.25
N ASN A 87 -13.08 -7.55 -6.12
CA ASN A 87 -13.68 -6.42 -5.42
C ASN A 87 -13.01 -5.12 -5.87
N TYR A 88 -13.80 -4.07 -5.98
CA TYR A 88 -13.32 -2.73 -6.30
C TYR A 88 -13.57 -1.79 -5.12
N PHE A 89 -12.62 -0.90 -4.87
CA PHE A 89 -12.69 0.09 -3.79
C PHE A 89 -12.39 1.50 -4.32
N ILE A 90 -13.04 2.49 -3.72
CA ILE A 90 -12.72 3.92 -3.88
C ILE A 90 -12.46 4.46 -2.47
N ILE A 91 -11.24 4.94 -2.23
CA ILE A 91 -10.76 5.40 -0.93
C ILE A 91 -10.57 6.92 -1.00
N PRO A 92 -11.28 7.74 -0.20
CA PRO A 92 -11.01 9.17 -0.11
C PRO A 92 -9.65 9.43 0.53
N ILE A 93 -8.93 10.44 0.06
CA ILE A 93 -7.60 10.78 0.57
C ILE A 93 -7.72 11.81 1.71
N TYR A 94 -7.27 11.42 2.91
CA TYR A 94 -7.08 12.32 4.04
C TYR A 94 -5.69 12.97 4.03
N LYS A 95 -5.64 14.29 4.30
CA LYS A 95 -4.39 15.05 4.42
C LYS A 95 -3.88 15.07 5.86
N ASP A 96 -4.79 15.20 6.81
CA ASP A 96 -4.50 15.22 8.24
C ASP A 96 -4.62 13.83 8.84
N PHE A 97 -3.92 13.57 9.94
CA PHE A 97 -4.04 12.32 10.67
C PHE A 97 -5.49 12.02 11.09
N THR A 98 -5.88 10.76 10.99
CA THR A 98 -7.18 10.26 11.44
C THR A 98 -7.02 8.85 11.98
N TYR A 99 -7.71 8.54 13.07
CA TYR A 99 -7.78 7.18 13.62
C TYR A 99 -8.87 6.33 12.95
N SER A 100 -9.59 6.89 11.97
CA SER A 100 -10.62 6.18 11.21
C SER A 100 -10.46 6.41 9.70
N PRO A 101 -9.33 6.01 9.09
CA PRO A 101 -9.08 6.21 7.66
C PRO A 101 -10.00 5.38 6.75
N GLU A 102 -10.69 4.37 7.30
CA GLU A 102 -11.74 3.60 6.65
C GLU A 102 -13.05 4.39 6.50
N LYS A 103 -13.20 5.52 7.21
CA LYS A 103 -14.39 6.34 7.10
C LYS A 103 -14.54 6.84 5.66
N GLY A 104 -15.72 6.66 5.08
CA GLY A 104 -15.97 7.06 3.69
C GLY A 104 -15.31 6.16 2.64
N LEU A 105 -14.65 5.07 3.03
CA LEU A 105 -14.28 3.99 2.13
C LEU A 105 -15.54 3.48 1.41
N ILE A 106 -15.46 3.37 0.09
CA ILE A 106 -16.54 2.84 -0.73
C ILE A 106 -16.12 1.49 -1.29
N GLY A 107 -16.69 0.43 -0.73
CA GLY A 107 -16.51 -0.95 -1.18
C GLY A 107 -16.75 -1.96 -0.06
N PRO A 108 -16.61 -3.26 -0.36
CA PRO A 108 -16.28 -3.83 -1.67
C PRO A 108 -17.42 -3.64 -2.69
N LEU A 109 -17.07 -3.28 -3.92
CA LEU A 109 -18.00 -3.12 -5.05
C LEU A 109 -17.76 -4.20 -6.12
N SER A 110 -18.81 -4.55 -6.85
CA SER A 110 -18.69 -5.20 -8.17
C SER A 110 -18.25 -4.19 -9.24
N LEU A 111 -17.80 -4.67 -10.42
CA LEU A 111 -17.39 -3.80 -11.52
C LEU A 111 -18.50 -2.81 -11.93
N ASN A 112 -19.75 -3.26 -12.04
CA ASN A 112 -20.86 -2.39 -12.44
C ASN A 112 -21.14 -1.30 -11.40
N GLN A 113 -21.10 -1.64 -10.10
CA GLN A 113 -21.26 -0.68 -9.02
C GLN A 113 -20.11 0.33 -8.98
N PHE A 114 -18.88 -0.16 -9.19
CA PHE A 114 -17.68 0.67 -9.24
C PHE A 114 -17.75 1.69 -10.39
N GLU A 115 -18.06 1.26 -11.60
CA GLU A 115 -18.18 2.18 -12.75
C GLU A 115 -19.31 3.20 -12.57
N ALA A 116 -20.45 2.78 -12.01
CA ALA A 116 -21.53 3.69 -11.64
C ALA A 116 -21.06 4.75 -10.62
N LYS A 117 -20.33 4.32 -9.59
CA LYS A 117 -19.83 5.23 -8.55
C LYS A 117 -18.72 6.15 -9.05
N ARG A 118 -17.85 5.67 -9.94
CA ARG A 118 -16.85 6.51 -10.60
C ARG A 118 -17.49 7.64 -11.41
N LYS A 119 -18.59 7.34 -12.10
CA LYS A 119 -19.35 8.34 -12.84
C LYS A 119 -19.98 9.37 -11.89
N GLU A 120 -20.60 8.91 -10.80
CA GLU A 120 -21.17 9.79 -9.76
C GLU A 120 -20.12 10.75 -9.17
N LEU A 121 -18.91 10.25 -8.93
CA LEU A 121 -17.80 11.01 -8.36
C LEU A 121 -16.95 11.79 -9.39
N ASN A 122 -17.29 11.71 -10.68
CA ASN A 122 -16.54 12.29 -11.80
C ASN A 122 -15.05 11.85 -11.86
N ILE A 123 -14.80 10.55 -11.65
CA ILE A 123 -13.45 9.93 -11.72
C ILE A 123 -13.37 8.76 -12.72
N SER A 124 -14.24 8.75 -13.74
CA SER A 124 -14.27 7.71 -14.79
C SER A 124 -13.01 7.65 -15.66
N ASN A 125 -12.18 8.68 -15.64
CA ASN A 125 -10.87 8.70 -16.33
C ASN A 125 -9.71 8.20 -15.46
N LEU A 126 -9.92 8.01 -14.15
CA LEU A 126 -8.84 7.59 -13.23
C LEU A 126 -8.41 6.15 -13.52
N ALA A 127 -7.23 5.97 -14.09
CA ALA A 127 -6.72 4.65 -14.47
C ALA A 127 -6.14 3.88 -13.28
N PHE A 128 -6.09 2.54 -13.41
CA PHE A 128 -5.24 1.72 -12.57
C PHE A 128 -3.82 1.75 -13.15
N GLU A 129 -2.88 2.34 -12.41
CA GLU A 129 -1.53 2.67 -12.91
C GLU A 129 -0.47 1.67 -12.44
N LYS A 130 -0.67 1.01 -11.29
CA LYS A 130 0.31 0.10 -10.70
C LYS A 130 -0.29 -1.29 -10.48
N ASN A 131 0.42 -2.33 -10.88
CA ASN A 131 0.09 -3.72 -10.54
C ASN A 131 1.02 -4.21 -9.45
N ILE A 132 0.54 -5.11 -8.59
CA ILE A 132 1.32 -5.53 -7.42
C ILE A 132 2.61 -6.29 -7.78
N ASN A 133 2.66 -6.86 -8.99
CA ASN A 133 3.87 -7.47 -9.52
C ASN A 133 5.01 -6.46 -9.74
N ASP A 134 4.69 -5.15 -9.83
CA ASP A 134 5.64 -4.07 -10.06
C ASP A 134 6.35 -3.61 -8.78
N PHE A 135 5.86 -4.01 -7.59
CA PHE A 135 6.51 -3.72 -6.31
C PHE A 135 7.52 -4.81 -5.97
N LYS A 136 8.67 -4.42 -5.40
CA LYS A 136 9.79 -5.33 -5.07
C LYS A 136 9.55 -6.06 -3.76
#